data_AF-A0A5C9C8H1-F1
#
_entry.id   AF-A0A5C9C8H1-F1
#
_cell.length_a   1.000
_cell.length_b   1.000
_cell.length_c   1.000
_cell.angle_alpha   90.00
_cell.angle_beta   90.00
_cell.angle_gamma   90.00
#
_symmetry.space_group_name_H-M   'P 1'
#
loop_
_entity.id
_entity.type
_entity.pdbx_description
1 polymer ?
#
loop_
_entity_poly.entity_id
_entity_poly.type
_entity_poly.pdbx_seq_one_letter_code
_entity_poly.pdbx_strand_id
1 'polypeptide(L)'
;MTRFWKTVLLITLIVPIILLVGALGWYATAQAPKATRDPVGRPQEFHNFPAPEPLGGKLVPDDVRSNVGDSRLQELREKAALAEKRSIERANVIRERLKQSEGVGDAEVKKALRAELRVVVLEAFKARHDLHAAEVASLEKQAQAMKRTLVEREASAADIVDRRVEDLLNPDSQWNAIIPAANALSRETASVEPSPKDENKLLVRRSETSVKVEGPFDGNEEVLLVIGDPKFTALANTAQELKDVKELKWTSPVNKARRGETRRWSNGTGTCL
;
A
#
# COMPACT_ATOMS: atom_id res chain seq x y z
N MET A 1 -18.04 -48.46 11.47
CA MET A 1 -17.83 -48.01 12.86
C MET A 1 -16.38 -47.65 13.21
N THR A 2 -15.36 -48.24 12.60
CA THR A 2 -13.93 -48.00 12.94
C THR A 2 -13.38 -46.61 12.53
N ARG A 3 -13.97 -45.94 11.53
CA ARG A 3 -13.52 -44.60 11.09
C ARG A 3 -13.93 -43.48 12.05
N PHE A 4 -15.09 -43.60 12.69
CA PHE A 4 -15.61 -42.59 13.61
C PHE A 4 -14.77 -42.48 14.90
N TRP A 5 -14.30 -43.63 15.41
CA TRP A 5 -13.44 -43.67 16.59
C TRP A 5 -12.05 -43.08 16.35
N LYS A 6 -11.49 -43.23 15.14
CA LYS A 6 -10.19 -42.62 14.80
C LYS A 6 -10.27 -41.08 14.79
N THR A 7 -11.35 -40.51 14.29
CA THR A 7 -11.55 -39.04 14.29
C THR A 7 -11.76 -38.48 15.69
N VAL A 8 -12.52 -39.17 16.55
CA VAL A 8 -12.74 -38.72 17.94
C VAL A 8 -11.43 -38.76 18.73
N LEU A 9 -10.63 -39.82 18.55
CA LEU A 9 -9.36 -39.99 19.26
C LEU A 9 -8.27 -39.00 18.79
N LEU A 10 -8.30 -38.61 17.51
CA LEU A 10 -7.39 -37.58 16.97
C LEU A 10 -7.71 -36.19 17.55
N ILE A 11 -8.99 -35.83 17.65
CA ILE A 11 -9.42 -34.52 18.15
C ILE A 11 -9.12 -34.38 19.64
N THR A 12 -9.35 -35.42 20.45
CA THR A 12 -9.06 -35.37 21.89
C THR A 12 -7.57 -35.24 22.21
N LEU A 13 -6.68 -35.66 21.31
CA LEU A 13 -5.23 -35.59 21.50
C LEU A 13 -4.63 -34.25 21.03
N ILE A 14 -5.21 -33.62 20.00
CA ILE A 14 -4.69 -32.36 19.43
C ILE A 14 -5.09 -31.13 20.28
N VAL A 15 -6.31 -31.09 20.83
CA VAL A 15 -6.81 -29.95 21.61
C VAL A 15 -5.92 -29.58 22.82
N PRO A 16 -5.46 -30.51 23.67
CA PRO A 16 -4.61 -30.16 24.81
C PRO A 16 -3.24 -29.62 24.39
N ILE A 17 -2.66 -30.10 23.28
CA ILE A 17 -1.37 -29.62 22.77
C ILE A 17 -1.47 -28.16 22.34
N ILE A 18 -2.55 -27.78 21.65
CA ILE A 18 -2.79 -26.39 21.23
C ILE A 18 -2.97 -25.47 22.45
N LEU A 19 -3.70 -25.91 23.47
CA LEU A 19 -3.87 -25.13 24.71
C LEU A 19 -2.54 -24.95 25.47
N LEU A 20 -1.68 -25.96 25.48
CA LEU A 20 -0.39 -25.92 26.17
C LEU A 20 0.60 -24.95 25.47
N VAL A 21 0.63 -24.94 24.13
CA VAL A 21 1.44 -23.99 23.35
C VAL A 21 0.94 -22.55 23.52
N GLY A 22 -0.39 -22.34 23.55
CA GLY A 22 -0.98 -21.02 23.78
C GLY A 22 -0.66 -20.45 25.17
N ALA A 23 -0.64 -21.30 26.21
CA ALA A 23 -0.32 -20.88 27.57
C ALA A 23 1.17 -20.52 27.74
N LEU A 24 2.08 -21.23 27.07
CA LEU A 24 3.52 -20.95 27.11
C LEU A 24 3.88 -19.64 26.39
N GLY A 25 3.21 -19.32 25.28
CA GLY A 25 3.43 -18.07 24.56
C GLY A 25 3.06 -16.82 25.37
N TRP A 26 2.04 -16.91 26.24
CA TRP A 26 1.60 -15.76 27.04
C TRP A 26 2.49 -15.45 28.24
N TYR A 27 3.18 -16.46 28.78
CA TYR A 27 4.10 -16.26 29.90
C TYR A 27 5.39 -15.53 29.51
N ALA A 28 5.83 -15.62 28.25
CA ALA A 28 7.07 -15.00 27.79
C ALA A 28 6.99 -13.45 27.71
N THR A 29 5.79 -12.88 27.57
CA THR A 29 5.61 -11.43 27.42
C THR A 29 5.45 -10.66 28.74
N ALA A 30 5.35 -11.35 29.89
CA ALA A 30 4.99 -10.71 31.16
C ALA A 30 6.19 -10.25 32.02
N GLN A 31 7.44 -10.51 31.62
CA GLN A 31 8.63 -10.18 32.43
C GLN A 31 9.67 -9.34 31.67
N ALA A 32 9.25 -8.35 30.89
CA ALA A 32 10.18 -7.31 30.45
C ALA A 32 10.52 -6.40 31.65
N PRO A 33 11.76 -6.40 32.17
CA PRO A 33 12.16 -5.49 33.24
C PRO A 33 12.04 -4.05 32.73
N LYS A 34 11.38 -3.19 33.52
CA LYS A 34 11.34 -1.75 33.30
C LYS A 34 12.76 -1.22 33.45
N ALA A 35 13.49 -1.11 32.35
CA ALA A 35 14.75 -0.41 32.30
C ALA A 35 14.46 1.07 32.58
N THR A 36 14.83 1.52 33.78
CA THR A 36 14.91 2.93 34.14
C THR A 36 15.88 3.59 33.17
N ARG A 37 15.37 4.20 32.11
CA ARG A 37 16.14 5.06 31.21
C ARG A 37 16.58 6.28 32.00
N ASP A 38 17.86 6.34 32.33
CA ASP A 38 18.49 7.61 32.72
C ASP A 38 18.28 8.63 31.59
N PRO A 39 18.04 9.92 31.92
CA PRO A 39 17.92 10.96 30.91
C PRO A 39 19.26 11.11 30.18
N VAL A 40 19.33 10.51 28.99
CA VAL A 40 20.43 10.66 28.05
C VAL A 40 20.69 12.14 27.84
N GLY A 41 21.95 12.53 28.01
CA GLY A 41 22.43 13.90 27.92
C GLY A 41 21.89 14.65 26.72
N ARG A 42 21.64 15.93 26.95
CA ARG A 42 21.28 16.95 25.96
C ARG A 42 22.05 16.68 24.65
N PRO A 43 21.38 16.54 23.49
CA PRO A 43 22.06 16.34 22.23
C PRO A 43 23.06 17.48 22.05
N GLN A 44 24.34 17.15 21.90
CA GLN A 44 25.29 18.15 21.43
C GLN A 44 24.72 18.68 20.12
N GLU A 45 24.52 20.00 20.09
CA GLU A 45 24.30 20.73 18.86
C GLU A 45 25.51 20.45 17.98
N PHE A 46 25.40 19.46 17.10
CA PHE A 46 26.32 19.29 16.01
C PHE A 46 26.22 20.57 15.20
N HIS A 47 27.18 21.47 15.42
CA HIS A 47 27.38 22.65 14.61
C HIS A 47 27.25 22.24 13.15
N ASN A 48 26.34 22.92 12.45
CA ASN A 48 26.10 22.81 11.02
C ASN A 48 27.41 22.55 10.26
N PHE A 49 27.72 21.28 10.03
CA PHE A 49 28.66 20.93 8.98
C PHE A 49 27.97 21.38 7.69
N PRO A 50 28.58 22.27 6.89
CA PRO A 50 28.04 22.59 5.59
C PRO A 50 27.84 21.26 4.87
N ALA A 51 26.59 21.00 4.46
CA ALA A 51 26.26 19.78 3.73
C ALA A 51 27.30 19.65 2.60
N PRO A 52 28.02 18.51 2.49
CA PRO A 52 28.98 18.35 1.42
C PRO A 52 28.23 18.60 0.12
N GLU A 53 28.67 19.60 -0.63
CA GLU A 53 28.05 19.93 -1.91
C GLU A 53 28.03 18.64 -2.73
N PRO A 54 26.87 18.26 -3.29
CA PRO A 54 26.77 17.06 -4.10
C PRO A 54 27.74 17.24 -5.26
N LEU A 55 28.87 16.54 -5.19
CA LEU A 55 29.88 16.51 -6.23
C LEU A 55 29.15 16.24 -7.55
N GLY A 56 29.17 17.23 -8.44
CA GLY A 56 28.39 17.32 -9.67
C GLY A 56 28.79 16.28 -10.72
N GLY A 57 28.68 15.00 -10.36
CA GLY A 57 28.54 13.91 -11.30
C GLY A 57 27.26 14.18 -12.07
N LYS A 58 27.38 14.34 -13.38
CA LYS A 58 26.20 14.29 -14.24
C LYS A 58 25.38 13.10 -13.85
N LEU A 59 24.16 13.38 -13.40
CA LEU A 59 23.04 12.48 -13.51
C LEU A 59 23.09 11.96 -14.96
N VAL A 60 23.61 10.74 -15.14
CA VAL A 60 23.24 9.95 -16.30
C VAL A 60 21.73 10.07 -16.36
N PRO A 61 21.14 10.56 -17.46
CA PRO A 61 19.70 10.72 -17.52
C PRO A 61 19.07 9.38 -17.12
N ASP A 62 18.42 9.36 -15.94
CA ASP A 62 17.69 8.22 -15.39
C ASP A 62 16.48 7.85 -16.27
N ASP A 63 16.34 8.55 -17.39
CA ASP A 63 15.15 8.78 -18.19
C ASP A 63 14.56 7.53 -18.86
N VAL A 64 15.19 6.35 -18.81
CA VAL A 64 14.69 5.19 -19.57
C VAL A 64 14.65 3.87 -18.81
N ARG A 65 15.30 3.76 -17.63
CA ARG A 65 15.44 2.45 -16.96
C ARG A 65 14.74 2.42 -15.59
N SER A 66 13.42 2.61 -15.55
CA SER A 66 12.48 1.82 -14.70
C SER A 66 11.06 2.38 -14.42
N ASN A 67 10.54 3.37 -15.16
CA ASN A 67 9.18 3.90 -14.90
C ASN A 67 8.01 2.89 -15.04
N VAL A 68 8.23 1.71 -15.62
CA VAL A 68 7.18 0.69 -15.78
C VAL A 68 6.73 0.11 -14.42
N GLY A 69 7.66 -0.01 -13.46
CA GLY A 69 7.33 -0.47 -12.10
C GLY A 69 6.52 0.57 -11.33
N ASP A 70 6.91 1.83 -11.45
CA ASP A 70 6.30 2.94 -10.73
C ASP A 70 4.89 3.25 -11.24
N SER A 71 4.66 3.13 -12.56
CA SER A 71 3.34 3.33 -13.17
C SER A 71 2.29 2.37 -12.63
N ARG A 72 2.62 1.06 -12.53
CA ARG A 72 1.69 0.05 -11.99
C ARG A 72 1.43 0.26 -10.50
N LEU A 73 2.47 0.65 -9.76
CA LEU A 73 2.36 0.87 -8.32
C LEU A 73 1.50 2.12 -8.03
N GLN A 74 1.62 3.17 -8.84
CA GLN A 74 0.74 4.33 -8.82
C GLN A 74 -0.72 3.95 -9.12
N GLU A 75 -0.98 3.15 -10.15
CA GLU A 75 -2.32 2.66 -10.47
C GLU A 75 -2.96 1.91 -9.28
N LEU A 76 -2.19 1.05 -8.60
CA LEU A 76 -2.65 0.34 -7.40
C LEU A 76 -2.95 1.28 -6.23
N ARG A 77 -2.15 2.35 -6.05
CA ARG A 77 -2.41 3.38 -5.03
C ARG A 77 -3.71 4.11 -5.29
N GLU A 78 -3.93 4.55 -6.53
CA GLU A 78 -5.16 5.22 -6.95
C GLU A 78 -6.37 4.30 -6.76
N LYS A 79 -6.25 3.03 -7.18
CA LYS A 79 -7.30 2.04 -7.00
C LYS A 79 -7.64 1.78 -5.53
N ALA A 80 -6.63 1.64 -4.67
CA ALA A 80 -6.84 1.46 -3.23
C ALA A 80 -7.53 2.68 -2.60
N ALA A 81 -7.07 3.90 -2.94
CA ALA A 81 -7.66 5.14 -2.45
C ALA A 81 -9.13 5.31 -2.90
N LEU A 82 -9.43 4.99 -4.17
CA LEU A 82 -10.79 5.01 -4.69
C LEU A 82 -11.70 4.00 -3.99
N ALA A 83 -11.22 2.77 -3.75
CA ALA A 83 -11.98 1.75 -3.04
C ALA A 83 -12.26 2.14 -1.58
N GLU A 84 -11.26 2.72 -0.91
CA GLU A 84 -11.40 3.24 0.46
C GLU A 84 -12.44 4.37 0.53
N LYS A 85 -12.36 5.36 -0.38
CA LYS A 85 -13.35 6.44 -0.51
C LYS A 85 -14.76 5.89 -0.69
N ARG A 86 -14.97 4.93 -1.60
CA ARG A 86 -16.28 4.28 -1.83
C ARG A 86 -16.81 3.59 -0.58
N SER A 87 -15.93 2.95 0.19
CA SER A 87 -16.32 2.27 1.44
C SER A 87 -16.82 3.25 2.50
N ILE A 88 -16.17 4.41 2.62
CA ILE A 88 -16.55 5.49 3.54
C ILE A 88 -17.88 6.11 3.11
N GLU A 89 -18.02 6.45 1.82
CA GLU A 89 -19.26 6.99 1.27
C GLU A 89 -20.44 6.03 1.50
N ARG A 90 -20.23 4.72 1.25
CA ARG A 90 -21.27 3.72 1.50
C ARG A 90 -21.62 3.59 2.97
N ALA A 91 -20.62 3.62 3.86
CA ALA A 91 -20.85 3.58 5.30
C ALA A 91 -21.71 4.76 5.77
N ASN A 92 -21.47 5.97 5.24
CA ASN A 92 -22.26 7.15 5.56
C ASN A 92 -23.71 7.01 5.07
N VAL A 93 -23.93 6.55 3.83
CA VAL A 93 -25.28 6.29 3.31
C VAL A 93 -26.03 5.27 4.18
N ILE A 94 -25.33 4.22 4.61
CA ILE A 94 -25.93 3.18 5.47
C ILE A 94 -26.28 3.75 6.86
N ARG A 95 -25.43 4.60 7.46
CA ARG A 95 -25.74 5.28 8.72
C ARG A 95 -27.00 6.13 8.62
N GLU A 96 -27.15 6.91 7.55
CA GLU A 96 -28.34 7.74 7.35
C GLU A 96 -29.61 6.89 7.16
N ARG A 97 -29.53 5.79 6.41
CA ARG A 97 -30.66 4.85 6.26
C ARG A 97 -31.05 4.19 7.59
N LEU A 98 -30.07 3.84 8.42
CA LEU A 98 -30.32 3.25 9.73
C LEU A 98 -31.01 4.25 10.69
N LYS A 99 -30.63 5.54 10.64
CA LYS A 99 -31.33 6.58 11.40
C LYS A 99 -32.79 6.72 10.97
N GLN A 100 -33.06 6.61 9.67
CA GLN A 100 -34.42 6.70 9.12
C GLN A 100 -35.29 5.48 9.47
N SER A 101 -34.69 4.33 9.83
CA SER A 101 -35.40 3.07 10.09
C SER A 101 -35.64 2.77 11.58
N GLU A 102 -35.19 3.65 12.49
CA GLU A 102 -35.42 3.50 13.94
C GLU A 102 -36.92 3.58 14.28
N GLY A 103 -37.61 2.43 14.27
CA GLY A 103 -39.01 2.36 14.72
C GLY A 103 -39.76 1.05 14.46
N VAL A 104 -39.42 0.26 13.43
CA VAL A 104 -40.26 -0.90 13.04
C VAL A 104 -39.41 -2.10 12.59
N GLY A 105 -39.47 -3.23 13.29
CA GLY A 105 -39.09 -4.57 12.77
C GLY A 105 -37.68 -4.68 12.14
N ASP A 106 -36.73 -3.90 12.63
CA ASP A 106 -35.58 -3.41 11.84
C ASP A 106 -34.39 -4.37 11.73
N ALA A 107 -34.52 -5.58 12.27
CA ALA A 107 -33.42 -6.54 12.35
C ALA A 107 -32.98 -7.06 10.98
N GLU A 108 -33.95 -7.34 10.09
CA GLU A 108 -33.66 -7.83 8.74
C GLU A 108 -33.04 -6.75 7.85
N VAL A 109 -33.55 -5.51 7.93
CA VAL A 109 -32.99 -4.35 7.21
C VAL A 109 -31.56 -4.08 7.66
N LYS A 110 -31.31 -4.07 8.97
CA LYS A 110 -29.96 -3.96 9.54
C LYS A 110 -29.02 -5.06 9.05
N LYS A 111 -29.50 -6.30 8.98
CA LYS A 111 -28.72 -7.43 8.46
C LYS A 111 -28.37 -7.24 6.98
N ALA A 112 -29.32 -6.80 6.16
CA ALA A 112 -29.10 -6.52 4.75
C ALA A 112 -28.10 -5.37 4.52
N LEU A 113 -28.24 -4.26 5.24
CA LEU A 113 -27.32 -3.13 5.15
C LEU A 113 -25.90 -3.48 5.62
N ARG A 114 -25.77 -4.30 6.67
CA ARG A 114 -24.45 -4.82 7.11
C ARG A 114 -23.81 -5.72 6.06
N ALA A 115 -24.59 -6.59 5.41
CA ALA A 115 -24.08 -7.44 4.33
C ALA A 115 -23.57 -6.60 3.16
N GLU A 116 -24.29 -5.53 2.81
CA GLU A 116 -23.86 -4.60 1.77
C GLU A 116 -22.57 -3.85 2.13
N LEU A 117 -22.46 -3.32 3.36
CA LEU A 117 -21.23 -2.67 3.82
C LEU A 117 -20.05 -3.63 3.79
N ARG A 118 -20.25 -4.89 4.20
CA ARG A 118 -19.21 -5.91 4.23
C ARG A 118 -18.60 -6.14 2.84
N VAL A 119 -19.42 -6.11 1.78
CA VAL A 119 -18.91 -6.29 0.40
C VAL A 119 -17.96 -5.15 0.02
N VAL A 120 -18.34 -3.89 0.27
CA VAL A 120 -17.51 -2.74 -0.11
C VAL A 120 -16.25 -2.65 0.74
N VAL A 121 -16.34 -2.95 2.04
CA VAL A 121 -15.17 -3.02 2.94
C VAL A 121 -14.20 -4.12 2.50
N LEU A 122 -14.72 -5.29 2.09
CA LEU A 122 -13.87 -6.38 1.58
C LEU A 122 -13.15 -5.98 0.28
N GLU A 123 -13.80 -5.21 -0.60
CA GLU A 123 -13.18 -4.68 -1.82
C GLU A 123 -12.04 -3.70 -1.49
N ALA A 124 -12.27 -2.76 -0.56
CA ALA A 124 -11.24 -1.83 -0.10
C ALA A 124 -10.06 -2.55 0.56
N PHE A 125 -10.35 -3.54 1.41
CA PHE A 125 -9.32 -4.38 2.04
C PHE A 125 -8.47 -5.12 1.00
N LYS A 126 -9.11 -5.75 0.02
CA LYS A 126 -8.40 -6.46 -1.06
C LYS A 126 -7.52 -5.51 -1.87
N ALA A 127 -8.02 -4.33 -2.24
CA ALA A 127 -7.24 -3.35 -2.97
C ALA A 127 -6.01 -2.86 -2.18
N ARG A 128 -6.15 -2.67 -0.85
CA ARG A 128 -5.03 -2.31 0.02
C ARG A 128 -4.00 -3.43 0.15
N HIS A 129 -4.47 -4.67 0.31
CA HIS A 129 -3.60 -5.84 0.33
C HIS A 129 -2.79 -5.97 -0.98
N ASP A 130 -3.46 -5.83 -2.14
CA ASP A 130 -2.81 -5.90 -3.45
C ASP A 130 -1.75 -4.80 -3.62
N LEU A 131 -2.03 -3.58 -3.13
CA LEU A 131 -1.06 -2.49 -3.09
C LEU A 131 0.18 -2.85 -2.25
N HIS A 132 -0.02 -3.27 -1.00
CA HIS A 132 1.10 -3.60 -0.11
C HIS A 132 1.93 -4.78 -0.64
N ALA A 133 1.29 -5.79 -1.22
CA ALA A 133 1.98 -6.91 -1.85
C ALA A 133 2.88 -6.44 -3.01
N ALA A 134 2.39 -5.49 -3.82
CA ALA A 134 3.18 -4.90 -4.90
C ALA A 134 4.34 -4.02 -4.38
N GLU A 135 4.13 -3.29 -3.28
CA GLU A 135 5.18 -2.48 -2.64
C GLU A 135 6.31 -3.37 -2.10
N VAL A 136 5.98 -4.47 -1.41
CA VAL A 136 6.96 -5.46 -0.96
C VAL A 136 7.75 -6.04 -2.13
N ALA A 137 7.07 -6.46 -3.20
CA ALA A 137 7.73 -6.99 -4.39
C ALA A 137 8.66 -5.96 -5.07
N SER A 138 8.33 -4.66 -5.00
CA SER A 138 9.20 -3.59 -5.50
C SER A 138 10.46 -3.45 -4.65
N LEU A 139 10.31 -3.42 -3.33
CA LEU A 139 11.44 -3.33 -2.39
C LEU A 139 12.38 -4.54 -2.51
N GLU A 140 11.84 -5.75 -2.68
CA GLU A 140 12.66 -6.94 -2.91
C GLU A 140 13.52 -6.84 -4.18
N LYS A 141 12.95 -6.30 -5.27
CA LYS A 141 13.72 -6.07 -6.51
C LYS A 141 14.84 -5.06 -6.29
N GLN A 142 14.57 -3.96 -5.57
CA GLN A 142 15.60 -2.98 -5.23
C GLN A 142 16.70 -3.59 -4.36
N ALA A 143 16.32 -4.39 -3.35
CA ALA A 143 17.26 -5.10 -2.51
C ALA A 143 18.14 -6.08 -3.32
N GLN A 144 17.55 -6.82 -4.26
CA GLN A 144 18.31 -7.69 -5.16
C GLN A 144 19.25 -6.91 -6.09
N ALA A 145 18.82 -5.77 -6.61
CA ALA A 145 19.66 -4.90 -7.43
C ALA A 145 20.88 -4.41 -6.62
N MET A 146 20.66 -3.90 -5.40
CA MET A 146 21.74 -3.49 -4.50
C MET A 146 22.71 -4.63 -4.18
N LYS A 147 22.18 -5.84 -3.92
CA LYS A 147 23.02 -7.03 -3.69
C LYS A 147 23.93 -7.34 -4.89
N ARG A 148 23.42 -7.22 -6.12
CA ARG A 148 24.25 -7.41 -7.35
C ARG A 148 25.34 -6.36 -7.44
N THR A 149 25.01 -5.09 -7.22
CA THR A 149 26.00 -4.00 -7.20
C THR A 149 27.10 -4.22 -6.16
N LEU A 150 26.76 -4.75 -4.98
CA LEU A 150 27.74 -5.09 -3.94
C LEU A 150 28.67 -6.22 -4.40
N VAL A 151 28.12 -7.29 -4.96
CA VAL A 151 28.92 -8.43 -5.49
C VAL A 151 29.84 -7.97 -6.62
N GLU A 152 29.36 -7.12 -7.54
CA GLU A 152 30.18 -6.56 -8.62
C GLU A 152 31.32 -5.69 -8.10
N ARG A 153 31.06 -4.88 -7.05
CA ARG A 153 32.09 -4.07 -6.39
C ARG A 153 33.10 -4.93 -5.65
N GLU A 154 32.65 -5.99 -4.99
CA GLU A 154 33.53 -6.93 -4.29
C GLU A 154 34.44 -7.69 -5.26
N ALA A 155 33.91 -8.11 -6.40
CA ALA A 155 34.71 -8.71 -7.48
C ALA A 155 35.78 -7.75 -8.03
N SER A 156 35.51 -6.44 -7.99
CA SER A 156 36.42 -5.39 -8.43
C SER A 156 37.25 -4.78 -7.28
N ALA A 157 37.20 -5.36 -6.08
CA ALA A 157 37.78 -4.75 -4.89
C ALA A 157 39.30 -4.60 -4.99
N ALA A 158 40.00 -5.58 -5.55
CA ALA A 158 41.44 -5.53 -5.77
C ALA A 158 41.82 -4.35 -6.69
N ASP A 159 41.20 -4.24 -7.86
CA ASP A 159 41.42 -3.13 -8.80
C ASP A 159 41.12 -1.76 -8.18
N ILE A 160 40.07 -1.67 -7.34
CA ILE A 160 39.73 -0.45 -6.62
C ILE A 160 40.83 -0.09 -5.62
N VAL A 161 41.35 -1.08 -4.88
CA VAL A 161 42.43 -0.88 -3.92
C VAL A 161 43.71 -0.47 -4.63
N ASP A 162 44.10 -1.17 -5.70
CA ASP A 162 45.33 -0.87 -6.44
C ASP A 162 45.31 0.55 -7.02
N ARG A 163 44.19 0.97 -7.62
CA ARG A 163 44.02 2.37 -8.06
C ARG A 163 44.18 3.35 -6.90
N ARG A 164 43.48 3.11 -5.78
CA ARG A 164 43.57 3.97 -4.60
C ARG A 164 44.99 4.04 -4.03
N VAL A 165 45.75 2.95 -4.08
CA VAL A 165 47.16 2.93 -3.65
C VAL A 165 48.01 3.75 -4.62
N GLU A 166 47.89 3.56 -5.93
CA GLU A 166 48.60 4.36 -6.94
C GLU A 166 48.30 5.85 -6.81
N ASP A 167 47.05 6.19 -6.51
CA ASP A 167 46.60 7.56 -6.29
C ASP A 167 47.18 8.16 -5.00
N LEU A 168 47.26 7.39 -3.92
CA LEU A 168 47.88 7.84 -2.66
C LEU A 168 49.39 8.02 -2.78
N LEU A 169 50.04 7.25 -3.66
CA LEU A 169 51.47 7.39 -3.95
C LEU A 169 51.78 8.61 -4.83
N ASN A 170 50.80 9.10 -5.60
CA ASN A 170 50.95 10.26 -6.48
C ASN A 170 49.95 11.38 -6.10
N PRO A 171 50.18 12.10 -4.99
CA PRO A 171 49.22 13.09 -4.47
C PRO A 171 48.97 14.26 -5.44
N ASP A 172 49.89 14.54 -6.37
CA ASP A 172 49.73 15.55 -7.42
C ASP A 172 48.85 15.08 -8.59
N SER A 173 48.55 13.79 -8.68
CA SER A 173 47.56 13.22 -9.59
C SER A 173 46.16 13.56 -9.08
N GLN A 174 45.73 14.79 -9.34
CA GLN A 174 44.44 15.28 -8.88
C GLN A 174 43.31 14.43 -9.44
N TRP A 175 42.53 13.82 -8.53
CA TRP A 175 41.27 13.10 -8.75
C TRP A 175 40.20 13.83 -9.58
N ASN A 176 40.45 15.06 -10.03
CA ASN A 176 39.50 15.93 -10.72
C ASN A 176 39.60 15.90 -12.26
N ALA A 177 40.63 15.29 -12.85
CA ALA A 177 40.85 15.39 -14.30
C ALA A 177 40.02 14.40 -15.16
N ILE A 178 39.43 13.36 -14.57
CA ILE A 178 38.66 12.34 -15.29
C ILE A 178 37.24 12.20 -14.72
N ILE A 179 36.53 13.31 -14.56
CA ILE A 179 35.12 13.27 -14.88
C ILE A 179 35.08 13.60 -16.38
N PRO A 180 34.84 12.61 -17.27
CA PRO A 180 34.94 12.82 -18.70
C PRO A 180 34.07 14.01 -19.13
N ALA A 181 34.59 14.80 -20.06
CA ALA A 181 34.11 16.06 -20.59
C ALA A 181 32.68 16.05 -21.20
N ALA A 182 31.81 15.13 -20.80
CA ALA A 182 30.40 15.21 -21.09
C ALA A 182 29.82 16.57 -20.60
N ASN A 183 30.40 17.22 -19.56
CA ASN A 183 29.93 18.50 -19.01
C ASN A 183 30.38 19.72 -19.81
N ALA A 184 31.37 19.58 -20.69
CA ALA A 184 31.86 20.69 -21.51
C ALA A 184 30.88 21.08 -22.62
N LEU A 185 30.02 20.15 -23.09
CA LEU A 185 29.04 20.41 -24.16
C LEU A 185 27.74 21.07 -23.68
N SER A 186 27.48 21.16 -22.37
CA SER A 186 26.26 21.79 -21.84
C SER A 186 26.44 23.26 -21.45
N ARG A 187 27.66 23.80 -21.57
CA ARG A 187 27.94 25.21 -21.21
C ARG A 187 28.02 26.16 -22.41
N GLU A 188 27.95 25.65 -23.64
CA GLU A 188 28.09 26.47 -24.86
C GLU A 188 26.75 26.96 -25.44
N THR A 189 25.60 26.55 -24.89
CA THR A 189 24.27 27.06 -25.30
C THR A 189 23.62 28.02 -24.28
N ALA A 190 24.34 28.42 -23.23
CA ALA A 190 23.85 29.38 -22.23
C ALA A 190 24.28 30.84 -22.49
N SER A 191 24.77 31.14 -23.70
CA SER A 191 24.89 32.52 -24.20
C SER A 191 23.64 32.89 -25.00
N VAL A 192 22.47 32.79 -24.36
CA VAL A 192 21.27 33.47 -24.84
C VAL A 192 21.06 34.66 -23.91
N GLU A 193 21.38 35.81 -24.49
CA GLU A 193 21.23 37.17 -23.99
C GLU A 193 19.87 37.37 -23.26
N PRO A 194 19.85 37.76 -21.98
CA PRO A 194 18.63 38.13 -21.30
C PRO A 194 18.14 39.49 -21.83
N SER A 195 17.17 39.44 -22.74
CA SER A 195 16.38 40.61 -23.14
C SER A 195 15.65 41.19 -21.91
N PRO A 196 15.89 42.47 -21.55
CA PRO A 196 15.22 43.10 -20.42
C PRO A 196 13.88 43.66 -20.90
N LYS A 197 12.78 43.03 -20.49
CA LYS A 197 11.43 43.60 -20.30
C LYS A 197 10.45 42.44 -20.18
N ASP A 198 10.05 42.14 -18.95
CA ASP A 198 8.64 42.02 -18.60
C ASP A 198 8.53 41.70 -17.11
N GLU A 199 8.29 42.77 -16.36
CA GLU A 199 7.87 42.75 -14.98
C GLU A 199 6.50 42.08 -14.91
N ASN A 200 6.44 40.79 -14.59
CA ASN A 200 5.17 40.19 -14.16
C ASN A 200 5.29 39.59 -12.75
N LYS A 201 4.90 40.47 -11.83
CA LYS A 201 4.70 40.33 -10.41
C LYS A 201 3.67 39.23 -10.12
N LEU A 202 4.12 37.98 -9.93
CA LEU A 202 3.31 36.95 -9.30
C LEU A 202 3.94 36.53 -7.98
N LEU A 203 3.41 37.14 -6.90
CA LEU A 203 3.52 36.67 -5.54
C LEU A 203 3.02 35.21 -5.46
N VAL A 204 3.95 34.25 -5.46
CA VAL A 204 3.65 32.90 -4.98
C VAL A 204 4.13 32.82 -3.54
N ARG A 205 3.19 33.09 -2.64
CA ARG A 205 3.30 32.93 -1.20
C ARG A 205 3.36 31.42 -0.90
N ARG A 206 4.57 30.85 -0.87
CA ARG A 206 4.79 29.48 -0.39
C ARG A 206 4.64 29.48 1.14
N SER A 207 3.51 29.00 1.63
CA SER A 207 3.31 28.66 3.04
C SER A 207 4.08 27.39 3.36
N GLU A 208 5.12 27.52 4.17
CA GLU A 208 5.82 26.42 4.81
C GLU A 208 4.90 25.74 5.82
N THR A 209 4.37 24.56 5.49
CA THR A 209 3.78 23.67 6.50
C THR A 209 4.80 22.61 6.86
N SER A 210 5.62 22.91 7.87
CA SER A 210 6.45 21.93 8.57
C SER A 210 5.52 21.00 9.35
N VAL A 211 5.34 19.77 8.86
CA VAL A 211 4.63 18.71 9.59
C VAL A 211 5.68 17.94 10.38
N LYS A 212 5.82 18.28 11.66
CA LYS A 212 6.62 17.55 12.63
C LYS A 212 5.83 16.29 13.02
N VAL A 213 6.19 15.14 12.45
CA VAL A 213 5.64 13.84 12.85
C VAL A 213 6.47 13.32 14.02
N GLU A 214 6.02 13.61 15.25
CA GLU A 214 6.52 12.92 16.44
C GLU A 214 5.69 11.64 16.63
N GLY A 215 6.30 10.49 16.37
CA GLY A 215 5.73 9.17 16.65
C GLY A 215 6.75 8.33 17.43
N PRO A 216 6.33 7.62 18.50
CA PRO A 216 7.21 6.75 19.26
C PRO A 216 7.37 5.43 18.49
N PHE A 217 8.43 5.30 17.72
CA PHE A 217 8.82 4.01 17.14
C PHE A 217 10.01 3.49 17.95
N ASP A 218 9.71 2.73 19.01
CA ASP A 218 10.73 1.93 19.71
C ASP A 218 11.17 0.82 18.73
N GLY A 219 12.31 1.02 18.07
CA GLY A 219 12.97 -0.01 17.30
C GLY A 219 13.41 -1.14 18.23
N ASN A 220 12.99 -2.36 17.90
CA ASN A 220 13.62 -3.66 18.15
C ASN A 220 12.60 -4.83 18.20
N GLU A 221 11.42 -4.70 17.59
CA GLU A 221 10.60 -5.89 17.30
C GLU A 221 11.17 -6.59 16.06
N GLU A 222 11.72 -7.77 16.27
CA GLU A 222 11.99 -8.77 15.25
C GLU A 222 10.65 -9.07 14.56
N VAL A 223 10.41 -8.46 13.40
CA VAL A 223 9.25 -8.75 12.55
C VAL A 223 9.46 -10.16 12.02
N LEU A 224 9.01 -11.15 12.80
CA LEU A 224 8.82 -12.51 12.33
C LEU A 224 7.73 -12.45 11.27
N LEU A 225 8.17 -12.28 10.02
CA LEU A 225 7.36 -12.38 8.82
C LEU A 225 6.77 -13.79 8.77
N VAL A 226 5.59 -13.97 9.36
CA VAL A 226 4.73 -15.13 9.16
C VAL A 226 4.19 -15.03 7.73
N ILE A 227 5.05 -15.38 6.78
CA ILE A 227 4.68 -15.58 5.39
C ILE A 227 3.90 -16.90 5.34
N GLY A 228 2.60 -16.78 5.09
CA GLY A 228 1.83 -17.83 4.44
C GLY A 228 1.14 -18.82 5.36
N ASP A 229 0.04 -18.39 6.00
CA ASP A 229 -1.02 -19.35 6.32
C ASP A 229 -1.69 -19.81 5.01
N PRO A 230 -1.62 -21.11 4.65
CA PRO A 230 -2.21 -21.65 3.41
C PRO A 230 -3.75 -21.61 3.41
N LYS A 231 -4.37 -21.16 4.50
CA LYS A 231 -5.83 -21.01 4.60
C LYS A 231 -6.35 -19.75 3.90
N PHE A 232 -5.52 -18.72 3.71
CA PHE A 232 -5.96 -17.47 3.06
C PHE A 232 -5.92 -17.55 1.53
N THR A 233 -5.04 -18.36 0.93
CA THR A 233 -5.01 -18.58 -0.53
C THR A 233 -6.24 -19.34 -1.03
N ALA A 234 -6.84 -20.21 -0.21
CA ALA A 234 -8.09 -20.90 -0.54
C ALA A 234 -9.29 -19.93 -0.69
N LEU A 235 -9.29 -18.79 -0.01
CA LEU A 235 -10.33 -17.76 -0.15
C LEU A 235 -10.13 -16.84 -1.37
N ALA A 236 -8.89 -16.74 -1.87
CA ALA A 236 -8.61 -15.97 -3.08
C ALA A 236 -9.16 -16.67 -4.34
N ASN A 237 -9.13 -18.01 -4.38
CA ASN A 237 -9.66 -18.79 -5.50
C ASN A 237 -11.20 -18.80 -5.54
N THR A 238 -11.89 -18.81 -4.40
CA THR A 238 -13.36 -18.70 -4.36
C THR A 238 -13.86 -17.31 -4.78
N ALA A 239 -13.07 -16.25 -4.55
CA ALA A 239 -13.38 -14.91 -5.05
C ALA A 239 -13.25 -14.78 -6.57
N GLN A 240 -12.47 -15.64 -7.22
CA GLN A 240 -12.35 -15.69 -8.68
C GLN A 240 -13.54 -16.45 -9.30
N GLU A 241 -13.97 -17.57 -8.69
CA GLU A 241 -15.22 -18.26 -9.09
C GLU A 241 -16.46 -17.36 -8.98
N LEU A 242 -16.52 -16.46 -7.99
CA LEU A 242 -17.64 -15.50 -7.87
C LEU A 242 -17.60 -14.37 -8.90
N LYS A 243 -16.47 -14.13 -9.59
CA LYS A 243 -16.44 -13.20 -10.73
C LYS A 243 -17.04 -13.82 -11.98
N ASP A 244 -16.88 -15.12 -12.19
CA ASP A 244 -17.49 -15.82 -13.32
C ASP A 244 -19.01 -15.99 -13.12
N VAL A 245 -19.49 -16.04 -11.88
CA VAL A 245 -20.92 -15.97 -11.55
C VAL A 245 -21.52 -14.57 -11.79
N LYS A 246 -20.70 -13.52 -11.90
CA LYS A 246 -21.17 -12.13 -12.12
C LYS A 246 -21.62 -11.84 -13.56
N GLU A 247 -21.37 -12.76 -14.51
CA GLU A 247 -21.98 -12.72 -15.85
C GLU A 247 -23.38 -13.37 -15.92
N LEU A 248 -23.87 -13.98 -14.83
CA LEU A 248 -25.30 -14.24 -14.70
C LEU A 248 -26.01 -12.89 -14.57
N LYS A 249 -26.48 -12.39 -15.72
CA LYS A 249 -27.44 -11.29 -15.86
C LYS A 249 -28.45 -11.38 -14.73
N TRP A 250 -28.35 -10.47 -13.77
CA TRP A 250 -29.38 -10.23 -12.78
C TRP A 250 -30.62 -9.65 -13.49
N THR A 251 -31.40 -10.50 -14.16
CA THR A 251 -32.78 -10.18 -14.50
C THR A 251 -33.58 -10.30 -13.22
N SER A 252 -33.68 -9.18 -12.49
CA SER A 252 -34.52 -9.06 -11.31
C SER A 252 -35.96 -9.49 -11.64
N PRO A 253 -36.54 -10.50 -10.97
CA PRO A 253 -37.92 -10.92 -11.23
C PRO A 253 -38.98 -10.04 -10.52
N VAL A 254 -38.61 -8.89 -9.95
CA VAL A 254 -39.48 -8.12 -9.05
C VAL A 254 -40.35 -7.05 -9.76
N ASN A 255 -40.28 -6.88 -11.08
CA ASN A 255 -41.01 -5.79 -11.77
C ASN A 255 -41.95 -6.23 -12.91
N LYS A 256 -42.67 -7.35 -12.73
CA LYS A 256 -43.73 -7.78 -13.66
C LYS A 256 -45.17 -7.60 -13.18
N ALA A 257 -45.43 -7.12 -11.95
CA ALA A 257 -46.80 -7.07 -11.41
C ALA A 257 -47.51 -5.70 -11.50
N ARG A 258 -46.98 -4.71 -12.23
CA ARG A 258 -47.58 -3.37 -12.29
C ARG A 258 -47.56 -2.75 -13.70
N ARG A 259 -48.00 -3.51 -14.69
CA ARG A 259 -48.35 -2.97 -16.01
C ARG A 259 -49.70 -3.52 -16.46
N GLY A 260 -50.72 -2.68 -16.28
CA GLY A 260 -51.81 -2.49 -17.24
C GLY A 260 -52.82 -3.61 -17.38
N GLU A 261 -53.71 -3.75 -16.40
CA GLU A 261 -55.04 -4.30 -16.67
C GLU A 261 -56.08 -3.26 -16.22
N THR A 262 -56.19 -2.18 -17.00
CA THR A 262 -57.35 -1.29 -16.98
C THR A 262 -58.53 -2.07 -17.54
N ARG A 263 -59.25 -2.80 -16.67
CA ARG A 263 -60.57 -3.33 -17.01
C ARG A 263 -61.52 -2.16 -17.25
N ARG A 264 -61.74 -1.91 -18.53
CA ARG A 264 -62.75 -1.00 -19.07
C ARG A 264 -64.13 -1.55 -18.73
N TRP A 265 -64.80 -0.95 -17.75
CA TRP A 265 -66.22 -1.15 -17.53
C TRP A 265 -66.97 -0.51 -18.71
N SER A 266 -67.44 -1.32 -19.66
CA SER A 266 -68.41 -0.87 -20.64
C SER A 266 -69.79 -0.93 -20.01
N ASN A 267 -70.30 0.24 -19.60
CA ASN A 267 -71.72 0.44 -19.36
C ASN A 267 -72.46 0.34 -20.71
N GLY A 268 -72.94 -0.85 -21.04
CA GLY A 268 -73.83 -1.09 -22.17
C GLY A 268 -75.28 -0.96 -21.74
N THR A 269 -75.80 0.27 -21.81
CA THR A 269 -77.25 0.51 -21.94
C THR A 269 -77.75 -0.13 -23.22
N GLY A 270 -78.72 -1.04 -23.11
CA GLY A 270 -79.38 -1.68 -24.25
C GLY A 270 -80.83 -2.01 -23.91
N THR A 271 -81.69 -1.01 -24.09
CA THR A 271 -83.14 -1.01 -23.98
C THR A 271 -83.81 -1.69 -25.19
N CYS A 272 -84.97 -2.31 -24.94
CA CYS A 272 -86.12 -2.54 -25.85
C CYS A 272 -85.92 -3.28 -27.19
N LEU A 273 -86.56 -4.46 -27.31
CA LEU A 273 -87.87 -4.65 -27.98
C LEU A 273 -88.45 -6.02 -27.61
#